data_AF-A0A1R3TL65-F1
#
_entry.id   AF-A0A1R3TL65-F1
#
_cell.length_a   1.000
_cell.length_b   1.000
_cell.length_c   1.000
_cell.angle_alpha   90.00
_cell.angle_beta   90.00
_cell.angle_gamma   90.00
#
_symmetry.space_group_name_H-M   'P 1'
#
loop_
_entity.id
_entity.type
_entity.pdbx_description
1 polymer ?
#
loop_
_entity_poly.entity_id
_entity_poly.type
_entity_poly.pdbx_seq_one_letter_code
_entity_poly.pdbx_strand_id
1 'polypeptide(L)'
;MHNEDQAHEPVNTASAHPPHKHRRRLALPALAAVVALAVGAAGGAAAMKLVRPSAEMAPMTPVAISTMPASSLVTIKGTVAEIYGNKFVLQDDSGKALIETGPGGEDGKLVTSNEAVTVQGRFDDGFVHASYLVRQDGKTEALGPQKGPPPPHKHLKDIARELAP
;
A
#
# COMPACT_ATOMS: atom_id res chain seq x y z
N MET A 1 -18.36 -66.16 -46.75
CA MET A 1 -18.08 -66.70 -45.40
C MET A 1 -16.63 -67.10 -45.38
N HIS A 2 -15.74 -66.22 -44.89
CA HIS A 2 -14.31 -66.47 -44.76
C HIS A 2 -13.83 -65.88 -43.44
N ASN A 3 -13.19 -66.76 -42.66
CA ASN A 3 -12.37 -66.61 -41.46
C ASN A 3 -12.05 -65.21 -40.92
N GLU A 4 -12.37 -65.03 -39.63
CA GLU A 4 -11.53 -64.31 -38.69
C GLU A 4 -11.30 -65.25 -37.49
N ASP A 5 -10.10 -65.82 -37.42
CA ASP A 5 -9.65 -66.64 -36.30
C ASP A 5 -8.27 -66.14 -35.88
N GLN A 6 -8.08 -66.15 -34.57
CA GLN A 6 -6.84 -66.05 -33.79
C GLN A 6 -6.23 -64.69 -33.38
N ALA A 7 -6.44 -64.47 -32.09
CA ALA A 7 -5.67 -63.70 -31.12
C ALA A 7 -4.15 -63.75 -31.25
N HIS A 8 -3.50 -62.59 -31.03
CA HIS A 8 -2.10 -62.49 -30.65
C HIS A 8 -1.83 -61.28 -29.73
N GLU A 9 -1.48 -61.59 -28.50
CA GLU A 9 -0.49 -60.93 -27.61
C GLU A 9 0.27 -62.12 -26.99
N PRO A 10 1.52 -62.03 -26.50
CA PRO A 10 2.35 -60.84 -26.24
C PRO A 10 3.81 -60.99 -26.75
N VAL A 11 4.61 -59.92 -26.82
CA VAL A 11 6.02 -59.99 -26.37
C VAL A 11 6.68 -58.60 -26.30
N ASN A 12 7.02 -58.26 -25.06
CA ASN A 12 7.92 -57.19 -24.68
C ASN A 12 9.35 -57.59 -25.10
N THR A 13 9.97 -56.87 -26.04
CA THR A 13 11.37 -57.10 -26.43
C THR A 13 12.20 -55.86 -26.14
N ALA A 14 13.14 -56.04 -25.23
CA ALA A 14 14.17 -55.11 -24.83
C ALA A 14 15.05 -54.65 -26.01
N SER A 15 15.47 -53.39 -25.96
CA SER A 15 16.72 -52.95 -26.58
C SER A 15 17.57 -52.31 -25.49
N ALA A 16 18.53 -53.07 -24.98
CA ALA A 16 19.62 -52.60 -24.16
C ALA A 16 20.73 -52.05 -25.06
N HIS A 17 21.33 -50.91 -24.71
CA HIS A 17 22.77 -50.62 -24.83
C HIS A 17 23.14 -49.41 -23.93
N PRO A 18 24.06 -49.56 -22.95
CA PRO A 18 24.80 -48.47 -22.30
C PRO A 18 25.95 -48.02 -23.26
N PRO A 19 26.74 -46.91 -23.08
CA PRO A 19 27.55 -46.63 -21.88
C PRO A 19 27.90 -45.15 -21.58
N HIS A 20 28.73 -45.01 -20.53
CA HIS A 20 29.65 -43.92 -20.17
C HIS A 20 29.26 -42.96 -19.04
N LYS A 21 29.73 -43.34 -17.84
CA LYS A 21 30.12 -42.42 -16.77
C LYS A 21 31.03 -41.32 -17.33
N HIS A 22 30.62 -40.07 -17.20
CA HIS A 22 31.56 -38.97 -17.04
C HIS A 22 31.23 -38.22 -15.74
N ARG A 23 31.99 -38.55 -14.69
CA ARG A 23 32.20 -37.63 -13.57
C ARG A 23 32.72 -36.33 -14.15
N ARG A 24 32.02 -35.22 -13.94
CA ARG A 24 32.62 -33.89 -13.76
C ARG A 24 31.65 -33.02 -12.97
N ARG A 25 32.24 -32.39 -11.96
CA ARG A 25 31.60 -31.68 -10.87
C ARG A 25 30.94 -30.42 -11.42
N LEU A 26 29.60 -30.34 -11.41
CA LEU A 26 28.91 -29.05 -11.43
C LEU A 26 28.63 -28.67 -9.98
N ALA A 27 29.66 -28.08 -9.39
CA ALA A 27 29.60 -27.38 -8.13
C ALA A 27 28.68 -26.16 -8.26
N LEU A 28 27.68 -26.08 -7.38
CA LEU A 28 27.24 -24.85 -6.70
C LEU A 28 27.02 -23.57 -7.53
N PRO A 29 25.92 -23.43 -8.29
CA PRO A 29 25.32 -22.09 -8.37
C PRO A 29 23.81 -22.05 -8.15
N ALA A 30 23.17 -23.10 -7.63
CA ALA A 30 21.73 -23.07 -7.35
C ALA A 30 21.39 -22.46 -5.97
N LEU A 31 22.30 -22.53 -4.99
CA LEU A 31 22.04 -22.04 -3.62
C LEU A 31 22.34 -20.53 -3.45
N ALA A 32 23.24 -19.97 -4.25
CA ALA A 32 23.62 -18.56 -4.16
C ALA A 32 22.49 -17.59 -4.59
N ALA A 33 21.67 -18.00 -5.57
CA ALA A 33 20.56 -17.19 -6.05
C ALA A 33 19.41 -17.05 -5.02
N VAL A 34 19.15 -18.10 -4.23
CA VAL A 34 18.08 -18.09 -3.22
C VAL A 34 18.46 -17.26 -1.98
N VAL A 35 19.75 -17.28 -1.58
CA VAL A 35 20.25 -16.46 -0.46
C VAL A 35 20.27 -14.97 -0.83
N ALA A 36 20.70 -14.63 -2.05
CA ALA A 36 20.68 -13.23 -2.51
C ALA A 36 19.25 -12.65 -2.56
N LEU A 37 18.25 -13.44 -2.96
CA LEU A 37 16.84 -13.01 -3.00
C LEU A 37 16.24 -12.84 -1.59
N ALA A 38 16.58 -13.73 -0.64
CA ALA A 38 16.13 -13.65 0.74
C ALA A 38 16.68 -12.43 1.49
N VAL A 39 17.94 -12.05 1.22
CA VAL A 39 18.56 -10.82 1.76
C VAL A 39 17.99 -9.56 1.09
N GLY A 40 17.75 -9.61 -0.22
CA GLY A 40 17.18 -8.48 -0.97
C GLY A 40 15.74 -8.12 -0.57
N ALA A 41 14.88 -9.11 -0.32
CA ALA A 41 13.47 -8.87 0.01
C ALA A 41 13.27 -8.29 1.43
N ALA A 42 14.01 -8.79 2.43
CA ALA A 42 13.91 -8.27 3.79
C ALA A 42 14.60 -6.89 3.94
N GLY A 43 15.70 -6.65 3.23
CA GLY A 43 16.41 -5.37 3.27
C GLY A 43 15.69 -4.23 2.53
N GLY A 44 15.03 -4.53 1.41
CA GLY A 44 14.42 -3.50 0.55
C GLY A 44 13.30 -2.69 1.20
N ALA A 45 12.40 -3.35 1.95
CA ALA A 45 11.29 -2.65 2.60
C ALA A 45 11.75 -1.80 3.81
N ALA A 46 12.77 -2.28 4.55
CA ALA A 46 13.36 -1.53 5.66
C ALA A 46 14.09 -0.26 5.15
N ALA A 47 14.83 -0.37 4.05
CA ALA A 47 15.54 0.77 3.45
C ALA A 47 14.59 1.90 3.03
N MET A 48 13.40 1.58 2.51
CA MET A 48 12.43 2.60 2.06
C MET A 48 11.85 3.46 3.19
N LYS A 49 11.86 2.98 4.45
CA LYS A 49 11.43 3.80 5.60
C LYS A 49 12.45 4.87 5.98
N LEU A 50 13.73 4.63 5.73
CA LEU A 50 14.83 5.56 6.06
C LEU A 50 15.02 6.67 5.02
N VAL A 51 14.57 6.46 3.77
CA VAL A 51 14.81 7.38 2.65
C VAL A 51 13.59 8.24 2.33
N ARG A 52 12.50 8.19 3.12
CA ARG A 52 11.36 9.09 2.90
C ARG A 52 11.83 10.53 3.15
N PRO A 53 11.90 11.38 2.11
CA PRO A 53 12.21 12.78 2.30
C PRO A 53 11.13 13.35 3.23
N SER A 54 11.54 14.10 4.25
CA SER A 54 10.59 14.90 5.02
C SER A 54 9.80 15.74 4.02
N ALA A 55 8.49 15.54 3.97
CA ALA A 55 7.67 16.23 2.99
C ALA A 55 7.71 17.73 3.30
N GLU A 56 8.45 18.48 2.48
CA GLU A 56 8.43 19.94 2.54
C GLU A 56 7.10 20.40 1.94
N MET A 57 6.23 20.94 2.78
CA MET A 57 4.95 21.47 2.33
C MET A 57 5.16 22.85 1.72
N ALA A 58 4.51 23.11 0.59
CA ALA A 58 4.40 24.48 0.10
C ALA A 58 3.69 25.36 1.15
N PRO A 59 4.15 26.59 1.40
CA PRO A 59 3.50 27.48 2.35
C PRO A 59 2.05 27.75 1.94
N MET A 60 1.10 27.28 2.75
CA MET A 60 -0.32 27.59 2.63
C MET A 60 -0.76 28.40 3.84
N THR A 61 -1.49 29.49 3.59
CA THR A 61 -2.04 30.34 4.67
C THR A 61 -3.10 29.56 5.44
N PRO A 62 -2.96 29.36 6.76
CA PRO A 62 -3.98 28.70 7.55
C PRO A 62 -5.30 29.48 7.51
N VAL A 63 -6.41 28.75 7.40
CA VAL A 63 -7.77 29.29 7.52
C VAL A 63 -8.35 28.97 8.89
N ALA A 64 -9.28 29.78 9.37
CA ALA A 64 -10.02 29.51 10.60
C ALA A 64 -11.01 28.35 10.38
N ILE A 65 -11.15 27.47 11.37
CA ILE A 65 -12.03 26.29 11.30
C ILE A 65 -13.47 26.66 10.93
N SER A 66 -14.01 27.74 11.50
CA SER A 66 -15.39 28.20 11.22
C SER A 66 -15.63 28.66 9.77
N THR A 67 -14.57 29.00 9.04
CA THR A 67 -14.64 29.57 7.68
C THR A 67 -14.05 28.64 6.62
N MET A 68 -13.82 27.37 6.96
CA MET A 68 -13.26 26.42 6.00
C MET A 68 -14.17 26.28 4.77
N PRO A 69 -13.63 26.45 3.54
CA PRO A 69 -14.40 26.25 2.33
C PRO A 69 -14.76 24.77 2.18
N ALA A 70 -16.02 24.50 1.86
CA ALA A 70 -16.49 23.13 1.63
C ALA A 70 -15.77 22.49 0.44
N SER A 71 -15.57 21.17 0.51
CA SER A 71 -15.01 20.33 -0.56
C SER A 71 -13.66 20.80 -1.10
N SER A 72 -12.84 21.41 -0.26
CA SER A 72 -11.61 22.11 -0.66
C SER A 72 -10.38 21.61 0.10
N LEU A 73 -9.19 21.85 -0.48
CA LEU A 73 -7.93 21.68 0.25
C LEU A 73 -7.79 22.83 1.25
N VAL A 74 -7.50 22.49 2.50
CA VAL A 74 -7.39 23.43 3.62
C VAL A 74 -6.12 23.18 4.40
N THR A 75 -5.62 24.25 5.00
CA THR A 75 -4.61 24.21 6.05
C THR A 75 -5.23 24.86 7.28
N ILE A 76 -5.23 24.16 8.41
CA ILE A 76 -5.78 24.66 9.67
C ILE A 76 -4.77 24.45 10.79
N LYS A 77 -4.83 25.32 11.79
CA LYS A 77 -3.98 25.26 12.97
C LYS A 77 -4.86 25.27 14.21
N GLY A 78 -4.51 24.47 15.20
CA GLY A 78 -5.23 24.46 16.46
C GLY A 78 -4.57 23.55 17.48
N THR A 79 -5.30 23.27 18.55
CA THR A 79 -4.91 22.38 19.63
C THR A 79 -5.77 21.13 19.64
N VAL A 80 -5.16 19.97 19.82
CA VAL A 80 -5.85 18.68 19.90
C VAL A 80 -6.66 18.63 21.19
N ALA A 81 -7.99 18.64 21.05
CA ALA A 81 -8.92 18.59 22.18
C ALA A 81 -9.20 17.15 22.63
N GLU A 82 -9.38 16.21 21.71
CA GLU A 82 -9.74 14.82 22.01
C GLU A 82 -9.28 13.87 20.90
N ILE A 83 -8.97 12.61 21.24
CA ILE A 83 -8.42 11.61 20.31
C ILE A 83 -9.30 10.35 20.34
N TYR A 84 -9.65 9.86 19.16
CA TYR A 84 -10.51 8.69 18.92
C TYR A 84 -9.90 7.78 17.85
N GLY A 85 -9.01 6.86 18.24
CA GLY A 85 -8.34 5.97 17.29
C GLY A 85 -7.64 6.77 16.19
N ASN A 86 -8.09 6.60 14.94
CA ASN A 86 -7.56 7.31 13.77
C ASN A 86 -8.14 8.71 13.53
N LYS A 87 -8.86 9.27 14.50
CA LYS A 87 -9.47 10.59 14.43
C LYS A 87 -9.12 11.40 15.66
N PHE A 88 -9.18 12.72 15.55
CA PHE A 88 -9.09 13.60 16.70
C PHE A 88 -9.81 14.92 16.44
N VAL A 89 -10.25 15.59 17.50
CA VAL A 89 -10.85 16.92 17.43
C VAL A 89 -9.76 17.96 17.53
N LEU A 90 -9.64 18.81 16.52
CA LEU A 90 -8.80 20.00 16.54
C LEU A 90 -9.66 21.20 16.91
N GLN A 91 -9.19 22.03 17.83
CA GLN A 91 -9.88 23.24 18.26
C GLN A 91 -8.99 24.47 18.04
N ASP A 92 -9.57 25.51 17.48
CA ASP A 92 -9.02 26.87 17.46
C ASP A 92 -9.98 27.85 18.14
N ASP A 93 -9.67 29.15 18.09
CA ASP A 93 -10.53 30.19 18.68
C ASP A 93 -11.88 30.34 17.95
N SER A 94 -11.99 29.79 16.73
CA SER A 94 -13.15 29.91 15.87
C SER A 94 -14.10 28.70 15.96
N GLY A 95 -13.61 27.52 16.35
CA GLY A 95 -14.42 26.32 16.44
C GLY A 95 -13.65 25.02 16.61
N LYS A 96 -14.33 23.92 16.27
CA LYS A 96 -13.80 22.55 16.33
C LYS A 96 -13.94 21.86 14.98
N ALA A 97 -12.95 21.08 14.59
CA ALA A 97 -12.96 20.24 13.39
C ALA A 97 -12.61 18.81 13.76
N LEU A 98 -13.27 17.85 13.12
CA LEU A 98 -12.92 16.43 13.25
C LEU A 98 -11.90 16.08 12.17
N ILE A 99 -10.71 15.67 12.60
CA ILE A 99 -9.60 15.34 11.72
C ILE A 99 -9.54 13.81 11.58
N GLU A 100 -9.47 13.31 10.36
CA GLU A 100 -9.25 11.90 10.06
C GLU A 100 -7.84 11.68 9.51
N THR A 101 -7.07 10.81 10.15
CA THR A 101 -5.66 10.56 9.81
C THR A 101 -5.45 9.32 8.93
N GLY A 102 -6.54 8.66 8.52
CA GLY A 102 -6.48 7.39 7.81
C GLY A 102 -5.76 6.29 8.60
N PRO A 103 -5.25 5.23 7.93
CA PRO A 103 -4.57 4.12 8.59
C PRO A 103 -3.31 4.53 9.36
N GLY A 104 -2.70 5.67 9.01
CA GLY A 104 -1.48 6.17 9.62
C GLY A 104 -1.63 6.58 11.10
N GLY A 105 -2.86 6.74 11.59
CA GLY A 105 -3.13 7.06 13.00
C GLY A 105 -4.02 6.06 13.72
N GLU A 106 -4.21 4.84 13.20
CA GLU A 106 -5.05 3.81 13.85
C GLU A 106 -4.63 3.47 15.29
N ASP A 107 -3.35 3.66 15.63
CA ASP A 107 -2.84 3.45 16.99
C ASP A 107 -3.13 4.60 17.97
N GLY A 108 -3.67 5.73 17.47
CA GLY A 108 -3.97 6.92 18.25
C GLY A 108 -2.75 7.65 18.82
N LYS A 109 -1.53 7.34 18.36
CA LYS A 109 -0.27 7.88 18.91
C LYS A 109 0.34 8.99 18.06
N LEU A 110 -0.30 9.34 16.96
CA LEU A 110 0.19 10.38 16.05
C LEU A 110 0.27 11.76 16.72
N VAL A 111 -0.64 12.03 17.65
CA VAL A 111 -0.74 13.28 18.41
C VAL A 111 -1.04 13.01 19.87
N THR A 112 -0.85 14.01 20.71
CA THR A 112 -1.22 14.00 22.13
C THR A 112 -2.29 15.04 22.43
N SER A 113 -3.10 14.82 23.47
CA SER A 113 -4.07 15.82 23.93
C SER A 113 -3.37 17.12 24.36
N ASN A 114 -3.99 18.26 24.08
CA ASN A 114 -3.46 19.60 24.27
C ASN A 114 -2.22 19.95 23.41
N GLU A 115 -1.92 19.15 22.39
CA GLU A 115 -0.83 19.45 21.46
C GLU A 115 -1.26 20.47 20.39
N ALA A 116 -0.44 21.49 20.16
CA ALA A 116 -0.63 22.39 19.04
C ALA A 116 -0.13 21.73 17.75
N VAL A 117 -0.98 21.67 16.73
CA VAL A 117 -0.66 21.07 15.43
C VAL A 117 -1.16 21.93 14.28
N THR A 118 -0.51 21.80 13.12
CA THR A 118 -1.00 22.29 11.83
C THR A 118 -1.36 21.10 10.97
N VAL A 119 -2.56 21.10 10.42
CA VAL A 119 -3.08 20.01 9.58
C VAL A 119 -3.33 20.56 8.19
N GLN A 120 -2.85 19.83 7.18
CA GLN A 120 -3.20 20.06 5.79
C GLN A 120 -3.98 18.86 5.28
N GLY A 121 -5.10 19.11 4.62
CA GLY A 121 -5.98 18.04 4.15
C GLY A 121 -7.10 18.56 3.26
N ARG A 122 -8.05 17.68 2.97
CA ARG A 122 -9.29 18.04 2.29
C ARG A 122 -10.42 18.10 3.29
N PHE A 123 -11.22 19.17 3.26
CA PHE A 123 -12.44 19.25 4.04
C PHE A 123 -13.63 18.83 3.19
N ASP A 124 -14.24 17.69 3.52
CA ASP A 124 -15.48 17.20 2.92
C ASP A 124 -16.23 16.31 3.93
N ASP A 125 -17.54 16.16 3.74
CA ASP A 125 -18.44 15.37 4.59
C ASP A 125 -18.34 15.63 6.11
N GLY A 126 -17.88 16.83 6.51
CA GLY A 126 -17.71 17.23 7.92
C GLY A 126 -16.39 16.77 8.55
N PHE A 127 -15.50 16.16 7.78
CA PHE A 127 -14.17 15.72 8.20
C PHE A 127 -13.09 16.49 7.47
N VAL A 128 -11.97 16.73 8.16
CA VAL A 128 -10.72 17.08 7.48
C VAL A 128 -9.92 15.80 7.30
N HIS A 129 -9.90 15.32 6.07
CA HIS A 129 -9.11 14.19 5.62
C HIS A 129 -7.64 14.62 5.51
N ALA A 130 -6.88 14.38 6.57
CA ALA A 130 -5.53 14.89 6.72
C ALA A 130 -4.55 14.16 5.79
N SER A 131 -3.77 14.92 5.04
CA SER A 131 -2.66 14.44 4.20
C SER A 131 -1.31 14.73 4.83
N TYR A 132 -1.21 15.83 5.60
CA TYR A 132 0.00 16.17 6.36
C TYR A 132 -0.38 16.71 7.73
N LEU A 133 0.48 16.39 8.70
CA LEU A 133 0.40 16.90 10.06
C LEU A 133 1.76 17.42 10.48
N VAL A 134 1.81 18.68 10.92
CA VAL A 134 3.00 19.29 11.52
C VAL A 134 2.74 19.52 12.98
N ARG A 135 3.59 18.92 13.81
CA ARG A 135 3.52 19.00 15.27
C ARG A 135 4.21 20.28 15.77
N GLN A 136 3.96 20.63 17.02
CA GLN A 136 4.62 21.76 17.68
C GLN A 136 6.16 21.63 17.76
N ASP A 137 6.68 20.41 17.72
CA ASP A 137 8.12 20.12 17.67
C ASP A 137 8.73 20.33 16.26
N GLY A 138 7.91 20.72 15.27
CA GLY A 138 8.30 20.90 13.87
C GLY A 138 8.34 19.61 13.06
N LYS A 139 8.10 18.44 13.69
CA LYS A 139 8.05 17.17 12.98
C LYS A 139 6.85 17.13 12.05
N THR A 140 7.11 16.78 10.79
CA THR A 140 6.09 16.62 9.77
C THR A 140 5.84 15.14 9.52
N GLU A 141 4.58 14.73 9.62
CA GLU A 141 4.10 13.39 9.31
C GLU A 141 3.26 13.45 8.03
N ALA A 142 3.69 12.72 7.01
CA ALA A 142 2.92 12.52 5.79
C ALA A 142 1.95 11.35 6.01
N LEU A 143 0.66 11.63 5.90
CA LEU A 143 -0.40 10.66 6.06
C LEU A 143 -0.69 10.03 4.71
N GLY A 144 -0.68 8.70 4.68
CA GLY A 144 -0.89 7.94 3.45
C GLY A 144 -2.29 8.22 2.86
N PRO A 145 -2.47 7.96 1.56
CA PRO A 145 -3.77 8.13 0.93
C PRO A 145 -4.81 7.37 1.74
N GLN A 146 -5.93 8.02 2.03
CA GLN A 146 -7.07 7.35 2.61
C GLN A 146 -7.46 6.20 1.69
N LYS A 147 -7.78 5.04 2.28
CA LYS A 147 -8.30 3.90 1.53
C LYS A 147 -9.65 4.31 0.95
N GLY A 148 -9.64 4.87 -0.26
CA GLY A 148 -10.85 5.06 -1.04
C GLY A 148 -11.47 3.71 -1.39
N PRO A 149 -12.77 3.68 -1.71
CA PRO A 149 -13.38 2.50 -2.29
C PRO A 149 -12.53 2.00 -3.48
N PRO A 150 -12.28 0.69 -3.61
CA PRO A 150 -11.61 0.15 -4.79
C PRO A 150 -12.32 0.66 -6.05
N PRO A 151 -11.58 1.08 -7.10
CA PRO A 151 -12.22 1.44 -8.35
C PRO A 151 -13.09 0.27 -8.82
N PRO A 152 -14.29 0.54 -9.39
CA PRO A 152 -15.15 -0.52 -9.88
C PRO A 152 -14.37 -1.36 -10.89
N HIS A 153 -14.23 -2.66 -10.63
CA HIS A 153 -13.65 -3.59 -11.58
C HIS A 153 -14.57 -3.60 -12.80
N LYS A 154 -14.21 -2.90 -13.89
CA LYS A 154 -14.80 -3.15 -15.20
C LYS A 154 -14.56 -4.63 -15.49
N HIS A 155 -15.62 -5.42 -15.59
CA HIS A 155 -15.48 -6.84 -15.84
C HIS A 155 -14.84 -6.97 -17.21
N LEU A 156 -13.87 -7.87 -17.38
CA LEU A 156 -13.12 -8.03 -18.64
C LEU A 156 -14.03 -8.33 -19.86
N LYS A 157 -15.29 -8.67 -19.59
CA LYS A 157 -16.37 -8.87 -20.55
C LYS A 157 -16.97 -7.57 -21.09
N ASP A 158 -16.94 -6.49 -20.31
CA ASP A 158 -17.50 -5.18 -20.68
C ASP A 158 -16.59 -4.45 -21.67
N ILE A 159 -15.27 -4.54 -21.45
CA ILE A 159 -14.25 -4.03 -22.39
C ILE A 159 -14.25 -4.80 -23.72
N ALA A 160 -14.50 -6.11 -23.69
CA ALA A 160 -14.62 -6.90 -24.91
C ALA A 160 -15.88 -6.55 -25.73
N ARG A 161 -16.93 -6.05 -25.06
CA ARG A 161 -18.19 -5.63 -25.70
C ARG A 161 -18.15 -4.21 -26.26
N GLU A 162 -17.29 -3.36 -25.71
CA GLU A 162 -17.05 -1.98 -26.17
C GLU A 162 -16.07 -1.91 -27.36
N LEU A 163 -15.28 -2.98 -27.59
CA LEU A 163 -14.33 -3.11 -28.70
C LEU A 163 -14.84 -3.95 -29.87
N ALA A 164 -16.08 -4.46 -29.80
CA ALA A 164 -16.71 -5.14 -30.92
C ALA A 164 -17.37 -4.10 -31.85
N PRO A 165 -17.02 -4.07 -33.16
CA PRO A 165 -17.60 -3.15 -34.13
C PRO A 165 -19.08 -3.42 -34.43
#